data_AF-A0A934BPX8-F1
#
_entry.id   AF-A0A934BPX8-F1
#
_cell.length_a   1.000
_cell.length_b   1.000
_cell.length_c   1.000
_cell.angle_alpha   90.00
_cell.angle_beta   90.00
_cell.angle_gamma   90.00
#
_symmetry.space_group_name_H-M   'P 1'
#
loop_
_entity.id
_entity.type
_entity.pdbx_description
1 polymer ?
#
loop_
_entity_poly.entity_id
_entity_poly.type
_entity_poly.pdbx_seq_one_letter_code
_entity_poly.pdbx_strand_id
1 'polypeptide(L)'
;MIRNRAGRYLAVRRSPLSKNYPGHWDLPGGKVDAGESFDVALAREVSEETGLRVSLTGVIGAWERKIEGKGLCDAGAGDDRPQ
;
A
#
# COMPACT_ATOMS: atom_id res chain seq x y z
N MET A 1 7.00 6.28 -7.09
CA MET A 1 8.42 6.11 -6.72
C MET A 1 8.87 7.36 -5.97
N ILE A 2 9.57 7.20 -4.84
CA ILE A 2 10.03 8.33 -4.00
C ILE A 2 11.55 8.35 -4.02
N ARG A 3 12.15 9.51 -4.36
CA ARG A 3 13.60 9.70 -4.51
C ARG A 3 14.08 10.85 -3.62
N ASN A 4 15.18 10.67 -2.89
CA ASN A 4 15.80 11.74 -2.13
C ASN A 4 16.80 12.57 -2.98
N ARG A 5 17.38 13.63 -2.40
CA ARG A 5 18.34 14.51 -3.11
C ARG A 5 19.62 13.79 -3.55
N ALA A 6 20.06 12.77 -2.80
CA ALA A 6 21.21 11.94 -3.16
C ALA A 6 20.90 10.90 -4.26
N GLY A 7 19.66 10.87 -4.74
CA GLY A 7 19.21 10.01 -5.81
C GLY A 7 18.90 8.58 -5.44
N ARG A 8 18.75 8.29 -4.15
CA ARG A 8 18.32 6.98 -3.65
C ARG A 8 16.80 6.90 -3.63
N TYR A 9 16.29 5.70 -3.85
CA TYR A 9 14.86 5.41 -3.80
C TYR A 9 14.45 4.83 -2.45
N LEU A 10 13.23 5.15 -2.04
CA LEU A 10 12.60 4.56 -0.86
C LEU A 10 11.97 3.22 -1.24
N ALA A 11 12.28 2.20 -0.43
CA ALA A 11 11.64 0.90 -0.45
C ALA A 11 11.33 0.49 0.99
N VAL A 12 10.26 -0.29 1.17
CA VAL A 12 9.84 -0.84 2.45
C VAL A 12 10.01 -2.36 2.43
N ARG A 13 10.30 -2.95 3.59
CA ARG A 13 10.38 -4.41 3.71
C ARG A 13 9.07 -4.93 4.28
N ARG A 14 8.39 -5.79 3.53
CA ARG A 14 7.09 -6.35 3.91
C ARG A 14 7.23 -7.17 5.19
N SER A 15 6.25 -7.05 6.08
CA SER A 15 6.18 -7.85 7.30
C SER A 15 6.25 -9.35 6.98
N PRO A 16 6.91 -10.17 7.81
CA PRO A 16 6.85 -11.64 7.71
C PRO A 16 5.43 -12.20 7.76
N LEU A 17 4.47 -11.45 8.35
CA LEU A 17 3.06 -11.82 8.44
C LEU A 17 2.22 -11.38 7.23
N SER A 18 2.84 -10.78 6.21
CA SER A 18 2.14 -10.34 5.00
C SER A 18 1.58 -11.54 4.24
N LYS A 19 0.29 -11.46 3.86
CA LYS A 19 -0.38 -12.51 3.04
C LYS A 19 0.35 -12.77 1.72
N ASN A 20 0.85 -11.70 1.08
CA ASN A 20 1.58 -11.78 -0.18
C ASN A 20 3.04 -11.34 0.03
N TYR A 21 3.96 -12.13 -0.53
CA TYR A 21 5.41 -11.85 -0.58
C TYR A 21 6.03 -11.43 0.78
N PRO A 22 5.89 -12.24 1.84
CA PRO A 22 6.45 -11.90 3.14
C PRO A 22 7.97 -11.68 3.07
N GLY A 23 8.48 -10.67 3.78
CA GLY A 23 9.91 -10.36 3.87
C GLY A 23 10.55 -9.75 2.63
N HIS A 24 9.82 -9.60 1.51
CA HIS A 24 10.30 -8.99 0.28
C HIS A 24 10.37 -7.47 0.40
N TRP A 25 11.23 -6.85 -0.41
CA TRP A 25 11.23 -5.40 -0.61
C TRP A 25 10.11 -5.00 -1.56
N ASP A 26 9.46 -3.89 -1.25
CA ASP A 26 8.34 -3.35 -2.02
C ASP A 26 8.45 -1.82 -2.08
N LEU A 27 7.67 -1.20 -2.97
CA LEU A 27 7.46 0.24 -2.93
C LEU A 27 6.45 0.58 -1.83
N PRO A 28 6.64 1.69 -1.08
CA PRO A 28 5.64 2.14 -0.13
C PRO A 28 4.33 2.48 -0.85
N GLY A 29 3.23 2.07 -0.25
CA GLY A 29 1.89 2.22 -0.82
C GLY A 29 0.98 1.04 -0.48
N GLY A 30 -0.30 1.22 -0.75
CA GLY A 30 -1.32 0.25 -0.38
C GLY A 30 -2.56 0.33 -1.25
N LYS A 31 -3.70 0.00 -0.65
CA LYS A 31 -4.98 -0.02 -1.34
C LYS A 31 -5.57 1.39 -1.38
N VAL A 32 -6.36 1.65 -2.41
CA VAL A 32 -7.19 2.85 -2.48
C VAL A 32 -8.53 2.51 -1.87
N ASP A 33 -9.00 3.34 -0.95
CA ASP A 33 -10.31 3.18 -0.34
C ASP A 33 -11.43 3.68 -1.27
N ALA A 34 -12.65 3.18 -1.06
CA ALA A 34 -13.78 3.55 -1.90
C ALA A 34 -14.07 5.06 -1.81
N GLY A 35 -14.09 5.74 -2.96
CA GLY A 35 -14.31 7.18 -3.03
C GLY A 35 -13.06 8.04 -2.78
N GLU A 36 -11.91 7.42 -2.48
CA GLU A 36 -10.62 8.09 -2.35
C GLU A 36 -9.94 8.22 -3.73
N SER A 37 -9.27 9.35 -3.96
CA SER A 37 -8.44 9.52 -5.17
C SER A 37 -7.06 8.90 -4.98
N PHE A 38 -6.43 8.46 -6.08
CA PHE A 38 -5.13 7.77 -6.03
C PHE A 38 -4.03 8.57 -5.32
N ASP A 39 -4.03 9.89 -5.50
CA ASP A 39 -3.07 10.79 -4.87
C ASP A 39 -3.23 10.89 -3.36
N VAL A 40 -4.47 10.93 -2.88
CA VAL A 40 -4.79 10.96 -1.44
C VAL A 40 -4.42 9.62 -0.81
N ALA A 41 -4.82 8.51 -1.42
CA ALA A 41 -4.49 7.17 -0.95
C ALA A 41 -2.97 6.97 -0.85
N LEU A 42 -2.23 7.32 -1.90
CA LEU A 42 -0.78 7.15 -1.93
C LEU A 42 -0.08 8.00 -0.86
N ALA A 43 -0.51 9.25 -0.64
CA ALA A 43 0.06 10.10 0.38
C ALA A 43 -0.21 9.59 1.80
N ARG A 44 -1.43 9.09 2.06
CA ARG A 44 -1.82 8.46 3.33
C ARG A 44 -0.99 7.22 3.61
N GLU A 45 -0.96 6.27 2.69
CA GLU A 45 -0.23 5.00 2.83
C GLU A 45 1.27 5.22 3.09
N VAL A 46 1.91 6.13 2.33
CA VAL A 46 3.33 6.46 2.56
C VAL A 46 3.54 7.04 3.96
N SER A 47 2.63 7.89 4.43
CA SER A 47 2.72 8.46 5.78
C SER A 47 2.53 7.41 6.86
N GLU A 48 1.61 6.47 6.69
CA GLU A 48 1.35 5.38 7.66
C GLU A 48 2.52 4.40 7.75
N GLU A 49 3.07 4.00 6.60
CA GLU A 49 4.14 2.99 6.54
C GLU A 49 5.52 3.55 6.94
N THR A 50 5.78 4.83 6.67
CA THR A 50 7.14 5.39 6.76
C THR A 50 7.24 6.64 7.64
N GLY A 51 6.12 7.24 8.03
CA GLY A 51 6.09 8.53 8.75
C GLY A 51 6.46 9.74 7.90
N LEU A 52 6.68 9.57 6.59
CA LEU A 52 7.10 10.63 5.69
C LEU A 52 5.91 11.33 5.04
N ARG A 53 5.99 12.65 4.92
CA ARG A 53 5.10 13.43 4.05
C ARG A 53 5.75 13.63 2.69
N VAL A 54 5.03 13.32 1.63
CA VAL A 54 5.51 13.40 0.25
C VAL A 54 4.64 14.31 -0.59
N SER A 55 5.24 14.93 -1.59
CA SER A 55 4.52 15.65 -2.64
C SER A 55 4.63 14.85 -3.94
N LEU A 56 3.49 14.59 -4.57
CA LEU A 56 3.45 13.85 -5.82
C LEU A 56 3.82 14.77 -6.98
N THR A 57 4.72 14.30 -7.83
CA THR A 57 5.24 15.08 -8.96
C THR A 57 4.68 14.65 -10.31
N GLY A 58 3.98 13.52 -10.36
CA GLY A 58 3.39 12.99 -11.59
C GLY A 58 3.23 11.48 -11.58
N VAL A 59 2.53 10.98 -12.59
CA VAL A 59 2.31 9.54 -12.81
C VAL A 59 3.41 9.01 -13.73
N ILE A 60 4.05 7.92 -13.32
CA ILE A 60 5.12 7.27 -14.10
C ILE A 60 4.55 6.12 -14.95
N GLY A 61 3.45 5.51 -14.53
CA GLY A 61 2.74 4.47 -15.27
C GLY A 61 1.67 3.79 -14.43
N ALA A 62 0.84 2.98 -15.09
CA ALA A 62 -0.18 2.14 -14.46
C ALA A 62 -0.05 0.72 -15.02
N TRP A 63 -0.18 -0.28 -14.15
CA TRP A 63 -0.07 -1.69 -14.51
C TRP A 63 -1.19 -2.47 -13.83
N GLU A 64 -1.76 -3.42 -14.57
CA GLU A 64 -2.70 -4.38 -14.03
C GLU A 64 -2.00 -5.74 -13.89
N ARG A 65 -2.23 -6.42 -12.77
CA ARG A 65 -1.78 -7.80 -12.57
C ARG A 65 -2.93 -8.61 -12.00
N LYS A 66 -3.31 -9.67 -12.70
CA LYS A 66 -4.18 -10.70 -12.13
C LYS A 66 -3.37 -11.47 -11.09
N ILE A 67 -3.81 -11.43 -9.84
CA ILE A 67 -3.25 -12.24 -8.77
C ILE A 67 -4.19 -13.42 -8.58
N GLU A 68 -3.75 -14.63 -8.96
CA GLU A 68 -4.53 -15.85 -8.72
C GLU A 68 -4.31 -16.30 -7.26
N GLY A 69 -5.32 -16.09 -6.42
CA GLY A 69 -5.34 -16.52 -5.01
C GLY A 69 -6.71 -16.28 -4.39
N LYS A 70 -7.29 -17.30 -3.72
CA LYS A 70 -8.65 -17.33 -3.14
C LYS A 70 -9.04 -15.98 -2.52
N GLY A 71 -10.12 -15.41 -3.05
CA GLY A 71 -10.78 -14.25 -2.45
C GLY A 71 -11.11 -14.53 -1.00
N LEU A 72 -10.57 -13.70 -0.11
CA LEU A 72 -11.25 -13.33 1.11
C LEU A 72 -10.91 -11.87 1.38
N CYS A 73 -11.51 -11.03 0.55
CA CYS A 73 -11.81 -9.64 0.89
C CYS A 73 -13.07 -9.66 1.77
N ASP A 74 -12.97 -10.23 2.97
CA ASP A 74 -13.94 -9.94 4.01
C ASP A 74 -13.41 -8.71 4.73
N ALA A 75 -14.02 -7.58 4.36
CA ALA A 75 -14.13 -6.44 5.23
C ALA A 75 -14.64 -6.93 6.60
N GLY A 76 -14.08 -6.38 7.68
CA GLY A 76 -14.68 -6.56 9.00
C GLY A 76 -16.13 -6.11 8.95
N ALA A 77 -17.05 -7.05 9.11
CA ALA A 77 -18.45 -6.82 9.36
C ALA A 77 -18.83 -7.61 10.62
N GLY A 78 -19.28 -6.88 11.65
CA GLY A 78 -20.09 -7.39 12.75
C GLY A 78 -19.36 -8.10 13.89
N ASP A 79 -19.33 -7.45 15.06
CA ASP A 79 -19.33 -8.12 16.36
C ASP A 79 -20.64 -8.89 16.50
N ASP A 80 -20.64 -10.19 16.22
CA ASP A 80 -21.67 -11.13 16.64
C ASP A 80 -21.04 -12.10 17.66
N ARG A 81 -21.01 -11.67 18.92
CA ARG A 81 -20.84 -12.58 20.07
C ARG A 81 -22.17 -13.25 20.39
N PRO A 82 -22.24 -14.58 20.47
CA PRO A 82 -23.37 -15.25 21.11
C PRO A 82 -23.06 -15.41 22.60
N GLN A 83 -23.75 -14.65 23.46
CA GLN A 83 -24.42 -15.09 24.69
C GLN A 83 -25.45 -14.03 25.11
#